data_AF-A0A3N6GS30-F1
#
_entry.id   AF-A0A3N6GS30-F1
#
_cell.length_a   1.000
_cell.length_b   1.000
_cell.length_c   1.000
_cell.angle_alpha   90.00
_cell.angle_beta   90.00
_cell.angle_gamma   90.00
#
_symmetry.space_group_name_H-M   'P 1'
#
loop_
_entity.id
_entity.type
_entity.pdbx_description
1 polymer ?
#
loop_
_entity_poly.entity_id
_entity_poly.type
_entity_poly.pdbx_seq_one_letter_code
_entity_poly.pdbx_strand_id
1 'polypeptide(L)' 'MSADERPEDETPDREPRPNRIVAEPATVAACAEDYRTGADVRATAARQHARRG' A
#
# COMPACT_ATOMS: atom_id res chain seq x y z
N MET A 1 -19.08 38.11 -7.72
CA MET A 1 -18.22 36.97 -7.32
C MET A 1 -18.85 35.74 -7.94
N SER A 2 -18.29 35.27 -9.05
CA SER A 2 -18.88 34.14 -9.81
C SER A 2 -18.34 32.83 -9.25
N ALA A 3 -19.26 31.92 -8.96
CA ALA A 3 -19.01 30.61 -8.37
C ALA A 3 -18.90 29.54 -9.47
N ASP A 4 -17.90 29.64 -10.35
CA ASP A 4 -17.79 28.75 -11.52
C ASP A 4 -16.35 28.30 -11.84
N GLU A 5 -15.50 28.14 -10.82
CA GLU A 5 -14.22 27.44 -10.97
C GLU A 5 -14.31 26.10 -10.23
N ARG A 6 -14.95 25.12 -10.88
CA ARG A 6 -14.70 23.72 -10.52
C ARG A 6 -13.28 23.39 -10.98
N PRO A 7 -12.42 22.82 -10.11
CA PRO A 7 -11.12 22.32 -10.56
C PRO A 7 -11.36 21.36 -11.73
N GLU A 8 -10.62 21.55 -12.82
CA GLU A 8 -10.73 20.70 -13.99
C GLU A 8 -10.59 19.24 -13.55
N ASP A 9 -11.59 18.41 -13.89
CA ASP A 9 -11.53 16.97 -13.62
C ASP A 9 -10.32 16.44 -14.37
N GLU A 10 -9.19 16.26 -13.67
CA GLU A 10 -7.98 15.66 -14.21
C GLU A 10 -8.37 14.31 -14.80
N THR A 11 -8.35 14.22 -16.14
CA THR A 11 -8.63 12.96 -16.83
C THR A 11 -7.67 11.92 -16.26
N PRO A 12 -8.15 10.79 -15.69
CA PRO A 12 -7.27 9.79 -15.12
C PRO A 12 -6.31 9.29 -16.19
N ASP A 13 -5.04 9.12 -15.83
CA ASP A 13 -4.07 8.48 -16.70
C ASP A 13 -4.53 7.05 -17.01
N ARG A 14 -4.69 6.75 -18.31
CA ARG A 14 -5.13 5.45 -18.83
C ARG A 14 -3.99 4.67 -19.48
N GLU A 15 -2.77 5.17 -19.42
CA GLU A 15 -1.62 4.49 -19.99
C GLU A 15 -1.39 3.14 -19.29
N PRO A 16 -1.38 2.01 -20.02
CA PRO A 16 -1.13 0.71 -19.43
C PRO A 16 0.27 0.66 -18.81
N ARG A 17 0.34 0.34 -17.52
CA ARG A 17 1.61 0.17 -16.82
C ARG A 17 2.04 -1.30 -16.87
N PRO A 18 3.35 -1.60 -16.94
CA PRO A 18 3.85 -2.96 -16.85
C PRO A 18 3.33 -3.67 -15.60
N ASN A 19 2.81 -4.90 -15.76
CA ASN A 19 2.32 -5.67 -14.63
C ASN A 19 3.50 -6.24 -13.83
N ARG A 20 3.74 -5.66 -12.66
CA ARG A 20 4.82 -6.06 -11.76
C ARG A 20 4.74 -7.52 -11.32
N ILE A 21 3.55 -8.10 -11.20
CA ILE A 21 3.37 -9.50 -10.77
C ILE A 21 3.98 -10.47 -11.79
N VAL A 22 3.91 -10.12 -13.07
CA VAL A 22 4.50 -10.92 -14.15
C VAL A 22 6.00 -10.69 -14.23
N ALA A 23 6.47 -9.46 -14.01
CA ALA A 23 7.88 -9.10 -14.07
C ALA A 23 8.70 -9.59 -12.86
N GLU A 24 8.09 -9.62 -11.68
CA GLU A 24 8.71 -9.96 -10.41
C GLU A 24 7.83 -11.00 -9.67
N PRO A 25 7.88 -12.28 -10.08
CA PRO A 25 7.10 -13.32 -9.43
C PRO A 25 7.57 -13.51 -7.98
N ALA A 26 6.62 -13.82 -7.10
CA ALA A 26 6.92 -14.11 -5.72
C ALA A 26 7.87 -15.31 -5.59
N THR A 27 8.88 -15.18 -4.74
CA THR A 27 9.76 -16.28 -4.37
C THR A 27 9.49 -16.70 -2.94
N VAL A 28 9.73 -17.98 -2.62
CA VAL A 28 9.56 -18.49 -1.25
C VAL A 28 10.38 -17.68 -0.23
N ALA A 29 11.61 -17.28 -0.61
CA ALA A 29 12.46 -16.46 0.24
C ALA A 29 11.87 -15.07 0.50
N ALA A 30 11.36 -14.39 -0.54
CA ALA A 30 10.69 -13.10 -0.39
C ALA A 30 9.44 -13.21 0.48
N CYS A 31 8.60 -14.23 0.26
CA CYS A 31 7.42 -14.47 1.10
C CYS A 31 7.81 -14.70 2.58
N ALA A 32 8.88 -15.44 2.85
CA ALA A 32 9.35 -15.69 4.21
C ALA A 32 9.83 -14.41 4.91
N GLU A 33 10.45 -13.48 4.17
CA GLU A 33 10.81 -12.15 4.69
C GLU A 33 9.56 -11.30 4.98
N ASP A 34 8.60 -11.27 4.05
CA ASP A 34 7.35 -10.52 4.22
C ASP A 34 6.59 -11.00 5.47
N TYR A 35 6.50 -12.31 5.68
CA TYR A 35 5.84 -12.87 6.85
C TYR A 35 6.55 -12.50 8.16
N ARG A 36 7.89 -12.50 8.18
CA ARG A 36 8.68 -12.07 9.36
C ARG A 36 8.42 -10.60 9.67
N THR A 37 8.56 -9.74 8.66
CA THR A 37 8.29 -8.30 8.79
C THR A 37 6.87 -8.05 9.30
N GLY A 38 5.87 -8.75 8.74
CA GLY A 38 4.49 -8.64 9.18
C GLY A 38 4.27 -9.12 10.62
N ALA A 39 5.00 -10.14 11.08
CA ALA A 39 4.92 -10.62 12.45
C ALA A 39 5.42 -9.56 13.44
N ASP A 40 6.53 -8.89 13.12
CA ASP A 40 7.11 -7.83 13.96
C ASP A 40 6.19 -6.61 14.08
N VAL A 41 5.53 -6.23 12.99
CA VAL A 41 4.51 -5.18 12.99
C VAL A 41 3.35 -5.55 13.91
N ARG A 42 2.81 -6.77 13.78
CA ARG A 42 1.71 -7.25 14.63
C ARG A 42 2.10 -7.28 16.11
N ALA A 43 3.29 -7.79 16.42
CA ALA A 43 3.80 -7.80 17.79
C ALA A 43 3.94 -6.38 18.36
N THR A 44 4.39 -5.43 17.55
CA THR A 44 4.50 -4.02 17.94
C THR A 44 3.14 -3.39 18.18
N ALA A 45 2.19 -3.57 17.28
CA ALA A 45 0.82 -3.09 17.43
C ALA A 45 0.17 -3.66 18.70
N ALA A 46 0.34 -4.96 18.97
CA ALA A 46 -0.17 -5.60 20.18
C ALA A 46 0.39 -4.95 21.46
N ARG A 47 1.71 -4.68 21.51
CA ARG A 47 2.33 -3.97 22.64
C ARG A 47 1.80 -2.55 22.82
N GLN A 48 1.56 -1.84 21.72
CA GLN A 48 1.00 -0.49 21.79
C GLN A 48 -0.45 -0.50 22.29
N HIS A 49 -1.25 -1.46 21.82
CA HIS A 49 -2.62 -1.65 22.26
C HIS A 49 -2.69 -1.97 23.76
N ALA A 50 -1.83 -2.89 24.23
CA ALA A 50 -1.75 -3.26 25.65
C ALA A 50 -1.31 -2.12 26.59
N ARG A 51 -0.67 -1.06 26.06
CA ARG A 51 -0.31 0.13 26.84
C ARG A 51 -1.40 1.21 26.88
N ARG A 52 -2.40 1.10 26.00
CA ARG A 52 -3.46 2.10 25.82
C ARG A 52 -4.82 1.66 26.38
N GLY A 53 -5.00 0.36 26.63
CA GLY A 53 -6.13 -0.19 27.39
C GLY A 53 -5.79 -0.34 28.86
#